data_AF-A0A832TSH5-F1
#
_entry.id   AF-A0A832TSH5-F1
#
_cell.length_a   1.000
_cell.length_b   1.000
_cell.length_c   1.000
_cell.angle_alpha   90.00
_cell.angle_beta   90.00
_cell.angle_gamma   90.00
#
_symmetry.space_group_name_H-M   'P 1'
#
loop_
_entity.id
_entity.type
_entity.pdbx_description
1 polymer ?
#
loop_
_entity_poly.entity_id
_entity_poly.type
_entity_poly.pdbx_seq_one_letter_code
_entity_poly.pdbx_strand_id
1 'polypeptide(L)'
;LESTLEIGRSIVLGAVFGECGIKGGSLAGFVDSEIASSAYYLVGWIGFSLVPVAGAVADARDAVQALINGDELGAALNAAGAFSGIGDGVKTGVAVSLFFSKYPTKIVEICKVLSKVLDDIPPYTALKVMDSLCDDAATALHTAHSVSVDTLIKLFDKGVDLNKVRTLVENTYTGVWSSGKLGSAANLDYHFTKHGKEFGLSGNPADLAGKQQYVDMAVALINEQVGVEKYYDTLHGTLGVYERSTGKFVAGNKESQIATLFIRTAKEIDNNPNRFIRLI
;
A
#
# COMPACT_ATOMS: atom_id res chain seq x y z
N LEU A 1 -10.57 -15.66 -14.46
CA LEU A 1 -11.71 -14.92 -13.91
C LEU A 1 -12.69 -15.97 -13.43
N GLU A 2 -12.79 -16.14 -12.11
CA GLU A 2 -13.80 -17.04 -11.51
C GLU A 2 -15.20 -16.54 -11.88
N SER A 3 -16.13 -17.47 -12.09
CA SER A 3 -17.53 -17.11 -12.30
C SER A 3 -18.15 -16.57 -11.01
N THR A 4 -19.17 -15.73 -11.12
CA THR A 4 -19.91 -15.18 -9.96
C THR A 4 -20.41 -16.28 -8.99
N LEU A 5 -20.79 -17.43 -9.54
CA LEU A 5 -21.22 -18.59 -8.74
C LEU A 5 -20.07 -19.23 -7.96
N GLU A 6 -18.88 -19.33 -8.55
CA GLU A 6 -17.68 -19.82 -7.86
C GLU A 6 -17.24 -18.87 -6.76
N ILE A 7 -17.28 -17.55 -7.02
CA ILE A 7 -16.98 -16.53 -6.00
C ILE A 7 -17.94 -16.66 -4.82
N GLY A 8 -19.25 -16.70 -5.08
CA GLY A 8 -20.26 -16.87 -4.03
C GLY A 8 -20.09 -18.17 -3.25
N ARG A 9 -19.78 -19.27 -3.94
CA ARG A 9 -19.48 -20.56 -3.30
C ARG A 9 -18.25 -20.49 -2.41
N SER A 10 -17.17 -19.85 -2.87
CA SER A 10 -15.95 -19.65 -2.09
C SER A 10 -16.22 -18.86 -0.81
N ILE A 11 -16.99 -17.76 -0.89
CA ILE A 11 -17.38 -16.96 0.28
C ILE A 11 -18.15 -17.81 1.29
N VAL A 12 -19.18 -18.55 0.86
CA VAL A 12 -19.98 -19.40 1.76
C VAL A 12 -19.13 -20.48 2.41
N LEU A 13 -18.29 -21.16 1.64
CA LEU A 13 -17.42 -22.21 2.17
C LEU A 13 -16.36 -21.63 3.12
N GLY A 14 -15.84 -20.44 2.84
CA GLY A 14 -14.97 -19.68 3.74
C GLY A 14 -15.64 -19.38 5.08
N ALA A 15 -16.89 -18.91 5.05
CA ALA A 15 -17.67 -18.62 6.24
C ALA A 15 -17.96 -19.87 7.09
N VAL A 16 -18.27 -20.99 6.44
CA VAL A 16 -18.64 -22.25 7.11
C VAL A 16 -17.43 -23.00 7.65
N PHE A 17 -16.36 -23.10 6.86
CA PHE A 17 -15.24 -23.98 7.17
C PHE A 17 -14.00 -23.24 7.70
N GLY A 18 -13.84 -21.94 7.41
CA GLY A 18 -12.74 -21.11 7.90
C GLY A 18 -11.38 -21.79 7.82
N GLU A 19 -10.62 -21.77 8.91
CA GLU A 19 -9.33 -22.46 9.03
C GLU A 19 -9.43 -23.97 8.81
N CYS A 20 -10.53 -24.60 9.21
CA CYS A 20 -10.67 -26.05 9.14
C CYS A 20 -10.75 -26.55 7.70
N GLY A 21 -11.22 -25.73 6.75
CA GLY A 21 -11.36 -26.09 5.34
C GLY A 21 -10.12 -25.83 4.47
N ILE A 22 -9.10 -25.14 4.99
CA ILE A 22 -7.86 -24.89 4.24
C ILE A 22 -6.85 -26.03 4.39
N LYS A 23 -5.77 -25.99 3.60
CA LYS A 23 -4.69 -26.99 3.63
C LYS A 23 -4.14 -27.21 5.05
N GLY A 24 -4.29 -28.45 5.53
CA GLY A 24 -3.87 -28.86 6.87
C GLY A 24 -4.92 -28.67 7.96
N GLY A 25 -6.10 -28.13 7.63
CA GLY A 25 -7.26 -28.09 8.51
C GLY A 25 -7.96 -29.45 8.62
N SER A 26 -8.70 -29.65 9.71
CA SER A 26 -9.38 -30.91 10.04
C SER A 26 -10.49 -31.30 9.06
N LEU A 27 -11.00 -30.34 8.27
CA LEU A 27 -12.08 -30.50 7.31
C LEU A 27 -11.62 -30.21 5.87
N ALA A 28 -10.32 -30.15 5.61
CA ALA A 28 -9.76 -29.82 4.29
C ALA A 28 -10.26 -30.74 3.16
N GLY A 29 -10.66 -31.98 3.48
CA GLY A 29 -11.23 -32.92 2.51
C GLY A 29 -12.67 -32.60 2.08
N PHE A 30 -13.35 -31.66 2.73
CA PHE A 30 -14.74 -31.26 2.41
C PHE A 30 -14.81 -30.01 1.52
N VAL A 31 -13.70 -29.33 1.30
CA VAL A 31 -13.61 -28.13 0.48
C VAL A 31 -12.64 -28.41 -0.66
N ASP A 32 -13.04 -28.09 -1.90
CA ASP A 32 -12.14 -28.19 -3.05
C ASP A 32 -10.90 -27.31 -2.83
N SER A 33 -9.72 -27.83 -3.17
CA SER A 33 -8.46 -27.12 -2.91
C SER A 33 -8.34 -25.80 -3.65
N GLU A 34 -8.93 -25.67 -4.84
CA GLU A 34 -8.93 -24.43 -5.60
C GLU A 34 -9.79 -23.38 -4.89
N ILE A 35 -10.99 -23.77 -4.44
CA ILE A 35 -11.90 -22.94 -3.64
C ILE A 35 -11.24 -22.52 -2.32
N ALA A 36 -10.69 -23.48 -1.56
CA ALA A 36 -10.06 -23.22 -0.27
C ALA A 36 -8.85 -22.29 -0.36
N SER A 37 -8.21 -22.21 -1.54
CA SER A 37 -7.08 -21.34 -1.82
C SER A 37 -7.46 -19.98 -2.43
N SER A 38 -8.74 -19.75 -2.72
CA SER A 38 -9.22 -18.51 -3.34
C SER A 38 -9.22 -17.33 -2.35
N ALA A 39 -9.01 -16.12 -2.86
CA ALA A 39 -9.09 -14.92 -2.04
C ALA A 39 -10.51 -14.71 -1.46
N TYR A 40 -11.54 -15.14 -2.17
CA TYR A 40 -12.94 -15.03 -1.75
C TYR A 40 -13.32 -15.99 -0.61
N TYR A 41 -12.64 -17.14 -0.51
CA TYR A 41 -12.75 -18.00 0.67
C TYR A 41 -12.24 -17.29 1.92
N LEU A 42 -11.10 -16.59 1.82
CA LEU A 42 -10.57 -15.80 2.93
C LEU A 42 -11.51 -14.65 3.32
N VAL A 43 -12.14 -13.97 2.34
CA VAL A 43 -13.18 -12.96 2.62
C VAL A 43 -14.33 -13.56 3.43
N GLY A 44 -14.83 -14.74 3.03
CA GLY A 44 -15.89 -15.43 3.77
C GLY A 44 -15.48 -15.81 5.19
N TRP A 45 -14.27 -16.32 5.37
CA TRP A 45 -13.71 -16.67 6.67
C TRP A 45 -13.59 -15.43 7.59
N ILE A 46 -13.03 -14.34 7.06
CA ILE A 46 -12.91 -13.08 7.79
C ILE A 46 -14.28 -12.51 8.16
N GLY A 47 -15.20 -12.44 7.18
CA GLY A 47 -16.60 -12.04 7.34
C GLY A 47 -17.27 -12.74 8.52
N PHE A 48 -17.18 -14.07 8.56
CA PHE A 48 -17.86 -14.84 9.59
C PHE A 48 -17.15 -14.84 10.96
N SER A 49 -15.82 -14.65 10.99
CA SER A 49 -15.03 -14.61 12.24
C SER A 49 -15.35 -13.42 13.18
N LEU A 50 -16.17 -12.48 12.72
CA LEU A 50 -16.43 -11.19 13.36
C LEU A 50 -17.91 -10.99 13.80
N VAL A 51 -18.74 -12.05 13.81
CA VAL A 51 -20.17 -11.99 14.23
C VAL A 51 -20.56 -13.04 15.28
N PRO A 52 -21.42 -12.70 16.26
CA PRO A 52 -22.16 -13.68 17.04
C PRO A 52 -23.31 -14.31 16.22
N VAL A 53 -23.01 -15.44 15.55
CA VAL A 53 -23.80 -16.65 15.16
C VAL A 53 -25.25 -16.54 14.61
N ALA A 54 -26.06 -15.49 14.83
CA ALA A 54 -27.46 -15.44 14.35
C ALA A 54 -27.71 -14.50 13.14
N GLY A 55 -27.04 -13.35 13.05
CA GLY A 55 -27.20 -12.39 11.94
C GLY A 55 -26.28 -12.65 10.73
N ALA A 56 -25.10 -13.20 10.98
CA ALA A 56 -24.02 -13.37 9.99
C ALA A 56 -24.39 -14.21 8.76
N VAL A 57 -25.27 -15.20 8.94
CA VAL A 57 -25.70 -16.10 7.87
C VAL A 57 -26.67 -15.39 6.91
N ALA A 58 -27.44 -14.43 7.40
CA ALA A 58 -28.31 -13.59 6.57
C ALA A 58 -27.47 -12.59 5.76
N ASP A 59 -26.51 -11.93 6.40
CA ASP A 59 -25.63 -10.94 5.76
C ASP A 59 -24.67 -11.57 4.73
N ALA A 60 -24.13 -12.77 5.00
CA ALA A 60 -23.34 -13.52 4.02
C ALA A 60 -24.19 -13.99 2.82
N ARG A 61 -25.46 -14.32 3.06
CA ARG A 61 -26.42 -14.67 2.00
C ARG A 61 -26.77 -13.45 1.15
N ASP A 62 -26.97 -12.28 1.76
CA ASP A 62 -27.23 -11.03 1.06
C ASP A 62 -25.99 -10.54 0.31
N ALA A 63 -24.78 -10.83 0.82
CA ALA A 63 -23.53 -10.58 0.13
C ALA A 63 -23.41 -11.42 -1.14
N VAL A 64 -23.69 -12.72 -1.03
CA VAL A 64 -23.74 -13.65 -2.17
C VAL A 64 -24.83 -13.23 -3.16
N GLN A 65 -25.97 -12.74 -2.68
CA GLN A 65 -27.08 -12.33 -3.55
C GLN A 65 -26.80 -11.00 -4.27
N ALA A 66 -26.16 -10.04 -3.62
CA ALA A 66 -25.66 -8.83 -4.27
C ALA A 66 -24.57 -9.17 -5.31
N LEU A 67 -23.68 -10.11 -4.99
CA LEU A 67 -22.64 -10.56 -5.91
C LEU A 67 -23.23 -11.27 -7.14
N ILE A 68 -24.23 -12.15 -6.95
CA ILE A 68 -25.01 -12.79 -8.02
C ILE A 68 -25.68 -11.76 -8.94
N ASN A 69 -26.08 -10.61 -8.39
CA ASN A 69 -26.69 -9.51 -9.13
C ASN A 69 -25.67 -8.58 -9.80
N GLY A 70 -24.36 -8.89 -9.72
CA GLY A 70 -23.29 -8.04 -10.25
C GLY A 70 -23.01 -6.80 -9.42
N ASP A 71 -23.56 -6.72 -8.22
CA ASP A 71 -23.36 -5.65 -7.26
C ASP A 71 -22.21 -6.02 -6.30
N GLU A 72 -20.98 -5.86 -6.79
CA GLU A 72 -19.76 -6.12 -6.00
C GLU A 72 -19.69 -5.26 -4.73
N LEU A 73 -20.28 -4.05 -4.77
CA LEU A 73 -20.24 -3.07 -3.68
C LEU A 73 -21.31 -3.38 -2.61
N GLY A 74 -22.51 -3.78 -3.03
CA GLY A 74 -23.52 -4.36 -2.15
C GLY A 74 -23.10 -5.70 -1.55
N ALA A 75 -22.32 -6.49 -2.28
CA ALA A 75 -21.73 -7.72 -1.75
C ALA A 75 -20.73 -7.45 -0.63
N ALA A 76 -19.86 -6.46 -0.85
CA ALA A 76 -18.92 -5.99 0.15
C ALA A 76 -19.62 -5.39 1.38
N LEU A 77 -20.65 -4.55 1.18
CA LEU A 77 -21.43 -3.94 2.26
C LEU A 77 -22.23 -4.96 3.09
N ASN A 78 -22.79 -5.99 2.46
CA ASN A 78 -23.48 -7.06 3.19
C ASN A 78 -22.47 -7.96 3.92
N ALA A 79 -21.31 -8.26 3.32
CA ALA A 79 -20.21 -8.90 4.03
C ALA A 79 -19.68 -8.01 5.18
N ALA A 80 -19.77 -6.69 5.02
CA ALA A 80 -19.40 -5.72 6.05
C ALA A 80 -20.43 -5.57 7.17
N GLY A 81 -21.71 -5.76 6.86
CA GLY A 81 -22.80 -5.92 7.85
C GLY A 81 -22.62 -7.17 8.71
N ALA A 82 -22.07 -8.24 8.12
CA ALA A 82 -21.52 -9.38 8.84
C ALA A 82 -20.22 -9.05 9.61
N PHE A 83 -19.89 -7.79 9.89
CA PHE A 83 -18.90 -7.40 10.90
C PHE A 83 -19.59 -6.79 12.12
N SER A 84 -20.76 -7.33 12.53
CA SER A 84 -21.58 -6.76 13.61
C SER A 84 -20.99 -6.88 15.03
N GLY A 85 -19.70 -7.15 15.17
CA GLY A 85 -18.99 -7.20 16.45
C GLY A 85 -17.76 -6.32 16.39
N ILE A 86 -17.73 -5.28 17.23
CA ILE A 86 -16.50 -4.55 17.55
C ILE A 86 -15.38 -5.55 17.87
N GLY A 87 -14.26 -5.46 17.14
CA GLY A 87 -12.99 -5.35 17.82
C GLY A 87 -12.03 -6.53 17.84
N ASP A 88 -11.84 -7.27 16.75
CA ASP A 88 -10.65 -8.11 16.70
C ASP A 88 -9.93 -8.10 15.35
N GLY A 89 -9.40 -6.93 14.99
CA GLY A 89 -8.40 -6.83 13.92
C GLY A 89 -7.22 -7.77 14.12
N VAL A 90 -6.95 -8.23 15.36
CA VAL A 90 -5.93 -9.26 15.62
C VAL A 90 -6.39 -10.62 15.09
N LYS A 91 -7.64 -11.05 15.31
CA LYS A 91 -8.19 -12.28 14.69
C LYS A 91 -8.21 -12.20 13.17
N THR A 92 -8.61 -11.06 12.61
CA THR A 92 -8.59 -10.86 11.16
C THR A 92 -7.16 -10.97 10.62
N GLY A 93 -6.21 -10.27 11.25
CA GLY A 93 -4.80 -10.37 10.89
C GLY A 93 -4.27 -11.79 11.01
N VAL A 94 -4.63 -12.53 12.06
CA VAL A 94 -4.25 -13.95 12.25
C VAL A 94 -4.82 -14.83 11.14
N ALA A 95 -6.09 -14.68 10.76
CA ALA A 95 -6.69 -15.44 9.67
C ALA A 95 -5.97 -15.19 8.34
N VAL A 96 -5.66 -13.92 8.06
CA VAL A 96 -4.91 -13.50 6.87
C VAL A 96 -3.49 -14.10 6.88
N SER A 97 -2.73 -13.95 7.96
CA SER A 97 -1.38 -14.51 8.09
C SER A 97 -1.37 -16.04 8.00
N LEU A 98 -2.34 -16.72 8.63
CA LEU A 98 -2.48 -18.18 8.55
C LEU A 98 -2.77 -18.61 7.11
N PHE A 99 -3.68 -17.95 6.43
CA PHE A 99 -3.99 -18.25 5.03
C PHE A 99 -2.73 -18.13 4.15
N PHE A 100 -1.95 -17.05 4.31
CA PHE A 100 -0.70 -16.87 3.55
C PHE A 100 0.36 -17.92 3.85
N SER A 101 0.47 -18.35 5.11
CA SER A 101 1.40 -19.42 5.48
C SER A 101 1.09 -20.72 4.73
N LYS A 102 -0.17 -20.97 4.36
CA LYS A 102 -0.61 -22.14 3.60
C LYS A 102 -0.55 -21.93 2.09
N TYR A 103 -0.79 -20.70 1.63
CA TYR A 103 -0.91 -20.34 0.21
C TYR A 103 -0.06 -19.11 -0.16
N PRO A 104 1.28 -19.18 -0.05
CA PRO A 104 2.15 -18.01 -0.25
C PRO A 104 2.09 -17.44 -1.66
N THR A 105 1.78 -18.27 -2.67
CA THR A 105 1.68 -17.84 -4.07
C THR A 105 0.42 -17.02 -4.38
N LYS A 106 -0.53 -16.92 -3.44
CA LYS A 106 -1.82 -16.23 -3.61
C LYS A 106 -1.81 -14.77 -3.13
N ILE A 107 -0.66 -14.26 -2.67
CA ILE A 107 -0.53 -12.92 -2.07
C ILE A 107 -1.11 -11.79 -2.90
N VAL A 108 -0.78 -11.74 -4.19
CA VAL A 108 -1.23 -10.67 -5.09
C VAL A 108 -2.75 -10.71 -5.33
N GLU A 109 -3.33 -11.91 -5.41
CA GLU A 109 -4.77 -12.09 -5.60
C GLU A 109 -5.54 -11.62 -4.36
N ILE A 110 -5.04 -11.96 -3.18
CA ILE A 110 -5.66 -11.60 -1.91
C ILE A 110 -5.57 -10.11 -1.65
N CYS A 111 -4.42 -9.46 -1.87
CA CYS A 111 -4.31 -8.02 -1.70
C CYS A 111 -5.35 -7.26 -2.54
N LYS A 112 -5.59 -7.70 -3.79
CA LYS A 112 -6.58 -7.09 -4.69
C LYS A 112 -8.02 -7.25 -4.23
N VAL A 113 -8.35 -8.36 -3.57
CA VAL A 113 -9.70 -8.60 -3.07
C VAL A 113 -9.90 -7.89 -1.73
N LEU A 114 -8.91 -7.99 -0.83
CA LEU A 114 -8.98 -7.32 0.47
C LEU A 114 -9.01 -5.79 0.33
N SER A 115 -8.23 -5.21 -0.59
CA SER A 115 -8.22 -3.74 -0.78
C SER A 115 -9.60 -3.15 -1.06
N LYS A 116 -10.46 -3.89 -1.77
CA LYS A 116 -11.84 -3.47 -2.08
C LYS A 116 -12.77 -3.39 -0.87
N VAL A 117 -12.43 -4.05 0.24
CA VAL A 117 -13.26 -4.07 1.46
C VAL A 117 -12.63 -3.28 2.62
N LEU A 118 -11.39 -2.80 2.46
CA LEU A 118 -10.68 -2.07 3.52
C LEU A 118 -11.34 -0.71 3.85
N ASP A 119 -11.93 -0.06 2.86
CA ASP A 119 -12.62 1.24 3.04
C ASP A 119 -13.93 1.10 3.85
N ASP A 120 -14.53 -0.10 3.86
CA ASP A 120 -15.81 -0.38 4.52
C ASP A 120 -15.66 -0.86 5.96
N ILE A 121 -14.43 -1.09 6.45
CA ILE A 121 -14.16 -1.59 7.80
C ILE A 121 -13.54 -0.51 8.69
N PRO A 122 -13.63 -0.65 10.04
CA PRO A 122 -13.02 0.32 10.95
C PRO A 122 -11.52 0.51 10.70
N PRO A 123 -10.98 1.74 10.78
CA PRO A 123 -9.57 2.03 10.46
C PRO A 123 -8.56 1.17 11.22
N TYR A 124 -8.82 0.87 12.49
CA TYR A 124 -7.99 -0.03 13.30
C TYR A 124 -7.92 -1.45 12.70
N THR A 125 -9.04 -1.97 12.21
CA THR A 125 -9.11 -3.29 11.56
C THR A 125 -8.38 -3.26 10.22
N ALA A 126 -8.56 -2.20 9.43
CA ALA A 126 -7.85 -2.04 8.16
C ALA A 126 -6.33 -2.04 8.33
N LEU A 127 -5.83 -1.32 9.35
CA LEU A 127 -4.41 -1.34 9.71
C LEU A 127 -3.93 -2.76 10.04
N LYS A 128 -4.67 -3.53 10.83
CA LYS A 128 -4.26 -4.91 11.19
C LYS A 128 -4.31 -5.89 10.02
N VAL A 129 -5.25 -5.72 9.09
CA VAL A 129 -5.25 -6.48 7.84
C VAL A 129 -4.00 -6.16 7.02
N MET A 130 -3.65 -4.89 6.84
CA MET A 130 -2.44 -4.50 6.12
C MET A 130 -1.16 -4.95 6.84
N ASP A 131 -1.09 -4.83 8.18
CA ASP A 131 0.05 -5.24 8.99
C ASP A 131 0.32 -6.75 8.90
N SER A 132 -0.73 -7.58 8.78
CA SER A 132 -0.61 -9.04 8.61
C SER A 132 0.14 -9.45 7.34
N LEU A 133 0.33 -8.49 6.43
CA LEU A 133 0.99 -8.62 5.13
C LEU A 133 2.27 -7.79 5.01
N CYS A 134 2.45 -6.82 5.90
CA CYS A 134 3.48 -5.79 5.77
C CYS A 134 4.22 -5.56 7.10
N ASP A 135 4.35 -6.57 7.96
CA ASP A 135 5.17 -6.55 9.18
C ASP A 135 5.02 -5.27 10.02
N ASP A 136 3.77 -4.94 10.38
CA ASP A 136 3.40 -3.74 11.13
C ASP A 136 3.71 -2.37 10.46
N ALA A 137 4.09 -2.35 9.18
CA ALA A 137 4.43 -1.12 8.47
C ALA A 137 3.25 -0.15 8.33
N ALA A 138 2.01 -0.65 8.21
CA ALA A 138 0.84 0.22 8.09
C ALA A 138 0.61 0.99 9.40
N THR A 139 0.62 0.29 10.53
CA THR A 139 0.53 0.92 11.86
C THR A 139 1.71 1.88 12.08
N ALA A 140 2.94 1.52 11.71
CA ALA A 140 4.11 2.39 11.88
C ALA A 140 3.98 3.69 11.06
N LEU A 141 3.61 3.59 9.78
CA LEU A 141 3.37 4.74 8.92
C LEU A 141 2.25 5.65 9.45
N HIS A 142 1.17 5.06 9.96
CA HIS A 142 0.05 5.82 10.52
C HIS A 142 0.45 6.58 11.80
N THR A 143 1.06 5.87 12.75
CA THR A 143 1.33 6.39 14.10
C THR A 143 2.58 7.26 14.19
N ALA A 144 3.67 6.88 13.52
CA ALA A 144 4.94 7.60 13.58
C ALA A 144 5.05 8.72 12.54
N HIS A 145 4.34 8.59 11.41
CA HIS A 145 4.47 9.49 10.27
C HIS A 145 3.15 10.16 9.86
N SER A 146 2.07 9.96 10.61
CA SER A 146 0.77 10.59 10.38
C SER A 146 0.17 10.33 9.00
N VAL A 147 0.56 9.23 8.33
CA VAL A 147 -0.04 8.83 7.06
C VAL A 147 -1.49 8.40 7.33
N SER A 148 -2.46 8.95 6.61
CA SER A 148 -3.87 8.59 6.80
C SER A 148 -4.13 7.14 6.40
N VAL A 149 -5.13 6.51 7.03
CA VAL A 149 -5.52 5.13 6.70
C VAL A 149 -5.99 5.03 5.25
N ASP A 150 -6.77 5.99 4.75
CA ASP A 150 -7.19 6.06 3.34
C ASP A 150 -6.00 6.06 2.37
N THR A 151 -4.92 6.78 2.71
CA THR A 151 -3.70 6.79 1.90
C THR A 151 -3.02 5.41 1.91
N LEU A 152 -2.97 4.75 3.08
CA LEU A 152 -2.41 3.40 3.20
C LEU A 152 -3.23 2.39 2.39
N ILE A 153 -4.56 2.45 2.45
CA ILE A 153 -5.45 1.62 1.64
C ILE A 153 -5.20 1.87 0.15
N LYS A 154 -5.08 3.14 -0.28
CA LYS A 154 -4.77 3.49 -1.67
C LYS A 154 -3.41 2.97 -2.14
N LEU A 155 -2.39 2.99 -1.28
CA LEU A 155 -1.09 2.39 -1.59
C LEU A 155 -1.21 0.88 -1.72
N PHE A 156 -1.89 0.25 -0.78
CA PHE A 156 -2.10 -1.19 -0.72
C PHE A 156 -2.91 -1.71 -1.92
N ASP A 157 -3.98 -1.02 -2.32
CA ASP A 157 -4.78 -1.30 -3.51
C ASP A 157 -3.94 -1.28 -4.80
N LYS A 158 -2.97 -0.37 -4.88
CA LYS A 158 -2.02 -0.30 -6.00
C LYS A 158 -0.91 -1.35 -5.92
N GLY A 159 -0.94 -2.26 -4.94
CA GLY A 159 0.08 -3.27 -4.72
C GLY A 159 1.43 -2.69 -4.28
N VAL A 160 1.42 -1.50 -3.66
CA VAL A 160 2.63 -0.91 -3.09
C VAL A 160 2.97 -1.62 -1.79
N ASP A 161 4.22 -2.10 -1.71
CA ASP A 161 4.78 -2.64 -0.48
C ASP A 161 4.95 -1.53 0.58
N LEU A 162 4.16 -1.60 1.66
CA LEU A 162 4.20 -0.61 2.74
C LEU A 162 5.50 -0.66 3.55
N ASN A 163 6.20 -1.81 3.61
CA ASN A 163 7.54 -1.86 4.20
C ASN A 163 8.51 -0.98 3.43
N LYS A 164 8.44 -1.02 2.10
CA LYS A 164 9.25 -0.13 1.25
C LYS A 164 8.91 1.34 1.49
N VAL A 165 7.63 1.70 1.63
CA VAL A 165 7.21 3.09 1.94
C VAL A 165 7.76 3.52 3.30
N ARG A 166 7.67 2.65 4.31
CA ARG A 166 8.24 2.88 5.63
C ARG A 166 9.74 3.15 5.56
N THR A 167 10.51 2.26 4.92
CA THR A 167 11.96 2.46 4.73
C THR A 167 12.26 3.80 4.07
N LEU A 168 11.52 4.15 3.01
CA LEU A 168 11.72 5.41 2.29
C LEU A 168 11.54 6.66 3.17
N VAL A 169 10.56 6.64 4.08
CA VAL A 169 10.23 7.76 4.98
C VAL A 169 11.15 7.82 6.20
N GLU A 170 11.59 6.68 6.72
CA GLU A 170 12.49 6.57 7.88
C GLU A 170 13.98 6.78 7.51
N ASN A 171 14.33 6.68 6.22
CA ASN A 171 15.70 6.83 5.75
C ASN A 171 16.25 8.26 5.97
N THR A 172 17.50 8.32 6.44
CA THR A 172 18.33 9.52 6.36
C THR A 172 19.18 9.47 5.09
N TYR A 173 19.08 10.51 4.25
CA TYR A 173 19.84 10.63 3.01
C TYR A 173 21.13 11.42 3.24
N THR A 174 22.27 10.88 2.82
CA THR A 174 23.61 11.43 3.13
C THR A 174 24.32 12.07 1.94
N GLY A 175 23.63 12.23 0.81
CA GLY A 175 24.19 12.85 -0.40
C GLY A 175 24.74 11.88 -1.44
N VAL A 176 24.59 10.57 -1.21
CA VAL A 176 24.86 9.57 -2.25
C VAL A 176 23.85 9.76 -3.37
N TRP A 177 24.31 10.01 -4.59
CA TRP A 177 23.43 10.14 -5.75
C TRP A 177 23.17 8.78 -6.38
N SER A 178 21.93 8.50 -6.74
CA SER A 178 21.55 7.28 -7.42
C SER A 178 22.18 7.24 -8.80
N SER A 179 22.81 6.12 -9.13
CA SER A 179 23.40 5.89 -10.45
C SER A 179 22.35 5.81 -11.57
N GLY A 180 21.05 5.79 -11.24
CA GLY A 180 19.93 5.74 -12.19
C GLY A 180 19.86 4.43 -13.01
N LYS A 181 18.91 4.35 -13.96
CA LYS A 181 18.93 3.34 -15.03
C LYS A 181 20.01 3.61 -16.10
N LEU A 182 20.65 4.77 -16.01
CA LEU A 182 21.79 5.19 -16.82
C LEU A 182 23.03 5.17 -15.93
N GLY A 183 23.52 3.97 -15.63
CA GLY A 183 24.59 3.75 -14.66
C GLY A 183 25.77 4.72 -14.80
N SER A 184 25.99 5.55 -13.77
CA SER A 184 27.26 6.14 -13.27
C SER A 184 27.00 7.56 -12.70
N ALA A 185 28.04 8.22 -12.19
CA ALA A 185 28.03 9.64 -11.80
C ALA A 185 27.40 10.60 -12.85
N ALA A 186 27.22 10.14 -14.09
CA ALA A 186 26.48 10.82 -15.16
C ALA A 186 25.06 11.25 -14.78
N ASN A 187 24.39 10.58 -13.83
CA ASN A 187 23.05 11.00 -13.40
C ASN A 187 23.08 12.32 -12.59
N LEU A 188 24.06 12.48 -11.69
CA LEU A 188 24.25 13.75 -10.97
C LEU A 188 24.66 14.85 -11.94
N ASP A 189 25.63 14.59 -12.81
CA ASP A 189 26.09 15.58 -13.80
C ASP A 189 24.96 16.00 -14.74
N TYR A 190 24.12 15.06 -15.18
CA TYR A 190 22.93 15.34 -15.97
C TYR A 190 21.96 16.26 -15.21
N HIS A 191 21.59 15.90 -13.98
CA HIS A 191 20.66 16.69 -13.19
C HIS A 191 21.21 18.08 -12.85
N PHE A 192 22.49 18.17 -12.50
CA PHE A 192 23.14 19.45 -12.24
C PHE A 192 23.21 20.33 -13.49
N THR A 193 23.56 19.75 -14.65
CA THR A 193 23.58 20.48 -15.93
C THR A 193 22.21 21.03 -16.29
N LYS A 194 21.17 20.21 -16.07
CA LYS A 194 19.81 20.54 -16.45
C LYS A 194 19.14 21.52 -15.49
N HIS A 195 19.34 21.33 -14.19
CA HIS A 195 18.55 22.01 -13.16
C HIS A 195 19.37 22.93 -12.26
N GLY A 196 20.71 22.84 -12.22
CA GLY A 196 21.55 23.67 -11.34
C GLY A 196 21.31 25.17 -11.51
N LYS A 197 21.04 25.62 -12.74
CA LYS A 197 20.72 27.02 -13.03
C LYS A 197 19.40 27.50 -12.41
N GLU A 198 18.45 26.60 -12.17
CA GLU A 198 17.19 26.91 -11.47
C GLU A 198 17.45 27.34 -10.01
N PHE A 199 18.60 26.95 -9.46
CA PHE A 199 19.06 27.28 -8.10
C PHE A 199 20.15 28.36 -8.09
N GLY A 200 20.38 29.06 -9.20
CA GLY A 200 21.42 30.08 -9.32
C GLY A 200 22.85 29.53 -9.40
N LEU A 201 23.01 28.23 -9.68
CA LEU A 201 24.32 27.57 -9.85
C LEU A 201 24.75 27.55 -11.32
N SER A 202 26.01 27.24 -11.59
CA SER A 202 26.56 27.28 -12.96
C SER A 202 25.91 26.27 -13.92
N GLY A 203 25.52 25.10 -13.41
CA GLY A 203 25.12 23.94 -14.21
C GLY A 203 26.27 23.40 -15.07
N ASN A 204 27.53 23.73 -14.76
CA ASN A 204 28.68 23.15 -15.44
C ASN A 204 29.18 21.94 -14.64
N PRO A 205 29.18 20.70 -15.15
CA PRO A 205 29.69 19.54 -14.43
C PRO A 205 31.12 19.66 -13.91
N ALA A 206 31.95 20.53 -14.48
CA ALA A 206 33.30 20.81 -13.98
C ALA A 206 33.33 21.72 -12.73
N ASP A 207 32.24 22.42 -12.41
CA ASP A 207 32.07 23.21 -11.19
C ASP A 207 31.78 22.29 -10.00
N LEU A 208 32.85 21.78 -9.39
CA LEU A 208 32.76 20.85 -8.26
C LEU A 208 32.12 21.50 -7.03
N ALA A 209 32.36 22.79 -6.80
CA ALA A 209 31.79 23.51 -5.66
C ALA A 209 30.28 23.72 -5.83
N GLY A 210 29.84 24.18 -7.00
CA GLY A 210 28.41 24.32 -7.31
C GLY A 210 27.68 22.97 -7.32
N LYS A 211 28.33 21.91 -7.80
CA LYS A 211 27.76 20.55 -7.75
C LYS A 211 27.60 20.04 -6.32
N GLN A 212 28.58 20.30 -5.44
CA GLN A 212 28.46 19.94 -4.04
C GLN A 212 27.32 20.73 -3.37
N GLN A 213 27.21 22.05 -3.62
CA GLN A 213 26.09 22.85 -3.11
C GLN A 213 24.73 22.31 -3.57
N TYR A 214 24.63 21.85 -4.82
CA TYR A 214 23.41 21.23 -5.34
C TYR A 214 23.06 19.92 -4.61
N VAL A 215 24.05 19.08 -4.32
CA VAL A 215 23.86 17.86 -3.51
C VAL A 215 23.43 18.25 -2.09
N ASP A 216 24.07 19.23 -1.47
CA ASP A 216 23.75 19.70 -0.12
C ASP A 216 22.31 20.23 -0.04
N MET A 217 21.84 20.97 -1.05
CA MET A 217 20.44 21.40 -1.15
C MET A 217 19.47 20.22 -1.23
N ALA A 218 19.82 19.19 -2.02
CA ALA A 218 18.99 18.00 -2.16
C ALA A 218 18.93 17.20 -0.84
N VAL A 219 20.06 17.05 -0.15
CA VAL A 219 20.17 16.44 1.18
C VAL A 219 19.34 17.21 2.21
N ALA A 220 19.45 18.53 2.22
CA ALA A 220 18.69 19.37 3.14
C ALA A 220 17.18 19.18 2.92
N LEU A 221 16.73 19.26 1.67
CA LEU A 221 15.31 19.17 1.35
C LEU A 221 14.72 17.77 1.60
N ILE A 222 15.41 16.69 1.23
CA ILE A 222 14.83 15.34 1.34
C ILE A 222 14.69 14.87 2.79
N ASN A 223 15.54 15.39 3.68
CA ASN A 223 15.47 15.10 5.11
C ASN A 223 14.56 16.10 5.87
N GLU A 224 14.03 17.13 5.21
CA GLU A 224 13.16 18.13 5.82
C GLU A 224 11.84 17.50 6.30
N GLN A 225 11.36 17.99 7.44
CA GLN A 225 10.15 17.51 8.09
C GLN A 225 9.07 18.59 8.18
N VAL A 226 9.45 19.86 8.18
CA VAL A 226 8.54 20.99 8.41
C VAL A 226 8.38 21.80 7.12
N GLY A 227 7.13 22.15 6.79
CA GLY A 227 6.84 23.01 5.63
C GLY A 227 6.98 22.30 4.27
N VAL A 228 7.11 20.98 4.26
CA VAL A 228 7.20 20.15 3.06
C VAL A 228 6.08 19.13 2.99
N GLU A 229 5.77 18.72 1.78
CA GLU A 229 4.82 17.64 1.48
C GLU A 229 5.61 16.41 1.04
N LYS A 230 5.20 15.23 1.51
CA LYS A 230 5.87 13.96 1.17
C LYS A 230 4.96 13.11 0.30
N TYR A 231 5.54 12.50 -0.73
CA TYR A 231 4.83 11.71 -1.71
C TYR A 231 5.53 10.38 -1.96
N TYR A 232 4.76 9.32 -2.18
CA TYR A 232 5.25 8.12 -2.84
C TYR A 232 5.02 8.25 -4.35
N ASP A 233 6.09 8.21 -5.15
CA ASP A 233 6.00 8.14 -6.61
C ASP A 233 5.84 6.69 -7.06
N THR A 234 4.64 6.29 -7.46
CA THR A 234 4.33 4.90 -7.85
C THR A 234 5.06 4.44 -9.12
N LEU A 235 5.51 5.36 -9.97
CA LEU A 235 6.22 5.03 -11.21
C LEU A 235 7.66 4.57 -10.93
N HIS A 236 8.32 5.23 -9.98
CA HIS A 236 9.73 4.98 -9.65
C HIS A 236 9.91 4.24 -8.32
N GLY A 237 8.85 4.19 -7.51
CA GLY A 237 8.88 3.66 -6.15
C GLY A 237 9.88 4.40 -5.26
N THR A 238 9.84 5.73 -5.31
CA THR A 238 10.73 6.65 -4.59
C THR A 238 9.94 7.55 -3.66
N LEU A 239 10.59 8.06 -2.60
CA LEU A 239 10.10 9.19 -1.84
C LEU A 239 10.29 10.46 -2.67
N GLY A 240 9.25 11.27 -2.81
CA GLY A 240 9.34 12.65 -3.28
C GLY A 240 9.06 13.60 -2.12
N VAL A 241 9.87 14.65 -1.98
CA VAL A 241 9.64 15.73 -1.01
C VAL A 241 9.49 17.03 -1.78
N TYR A 242 8.41 17.76 -1.51
CA TYR A 242 8.05 18.99 -2.21
C TYR A 242 7.91 20.16 -1.24
N GLU A 243 8.69 21.22 -1.48
CA GLU A 243 8.55 22.50 -0.79
C GLU A 243 7.67 23.41 -1.64
N ARG A 244 6.36 23.48 -1.30
CA ARG A 244 5.37 24.19 -2.12
C ARG A 244 5.62 25.69 -2.25
N SER A 245 6.25 26.32 -1.25
CA SER A 245 6.57 27.77 -1.23
C SER A 245 7.60 28.17 -2.29
N THR A 246 8.53 27.27 -2.62
CA THR A 246 9.62 27.51 -3.58
C THR A 246 9.47 26.70 -4.87
N GLY A 247 8.61 25.68 -4.85
CA GLY A 247 8.46 24.71 -5.93
C GLY A 247 9.59 23.69 -5.99
N LYS A 248 10.49 23.62 -5.00
CA LYS A 248 11.57 22.62 -5.01
C LYS A 248 11.00 21.22 -4.81
N PHE A 249 11.46 20.31 -5.64
CA PHE A 249 11.14 18.89 -5.55
C PHE A 249 12.43 18.08 -5.55
N VAL A 250 12.56 17.16 -4.59
CA VAL A 250 13.65 16.19 -4.52
C VAL A 250 13.05 14.79 -4.43
N ALA A 251 13.74 13.79 -4.97
CA ALA A 251 13.34 12.40 -4.76
C ALA A 251 14.51 11.48 -4.44
N GLY A 252 14.23 10.41 -3.69
CA GLY A 252 15.21 9.42 -3.27
C GLY A 252 14.66 7.99 -3.20
N ASN A 253 15.56 7.01 -3.32
CA ASN A 253 15.22 5.59 -3.33
C ASN A 253 15.40 4.93 -1.94
N LYS A 254 15.02 3.65 -1.85
CA LYS A 254 15.05 2.89 -0.59
C LYS A 254 16.48 2.64 -0.08
N GLU A 255 17.48 2.77 -0.95
CA GLU A 255 18.90 2.69 -0.63
C GLU A 255 19.48 4.02 -0.13
N SER A 256 18.63 4.99 0.23
CA SER A 256 18.99 6.33 0.70
C SER A 256 19.81 7.14 -0.32
N GLN A 257 19.60 6.89 -1.61
CA GLN A 257 20.27 7.61 -2.69
C GLN A 257 19.33 8.65 -3.30
N ILE A 258 19.86 9.85 -3.53
CA ILE A 258 19.12 10.94 -4.17
C ILE A 258 19.04 10.68 -5.67
N ALA A 259 17.82 10.67 -6.21
CA ALA A 259 17.59 10.47 -7.63
C ALA A 259 17.56 11.78 -8.42
N THR A 260 17.05 12.86 -7.82
CA THR A 260 16.82 14.13 -8.52
C THR A 260 16.58 15.30 -7.55
N LEU A 261 16.81 16.52 -8.03
CA LEU A 261 16.39 17.79 -7.43
C LEU A 261 16.02 18.74 -8.59
N PHE A 262 14.93 19.50 -8.51
CA PHE A 262 14.57 20.52 -9.51
C PHE A 262 13.40 21.38 -9.02
N ILE A 263 13.07 22.45 -9.76
CA ILE A 263 11.87 23.25 -9.54
C ILE A 263 10.70 22.68 -10.36
N ARG A 264 9.58 22.42 -9.70
CA ARG A 264 8.34 21.87 -10.27
C ARG A 264 7.14 22.71 -9.86
N THR A 265 6.20 22.90 -10.77
CA THR A 265 4.92 23.52 -10.40
C THR A 265 4.05 22.53 -9.63
N ALA A 266 3.31 23.04 -8.64
CA ALA A 266 2.38 22.22 -7.85
C ALA A 266 1.40 21.43 -8.72
N LYS A 267 0.90 22.06 -9.79
CA LYS A 267 -0.02 21.46 -10.75
C LYS A 267 0.49 20.16 -11.36
N GLU A 268 1.80 20.01 -11.58
CA GLU A 268 2.37 18.78 -12.14
C GLU A 268 2.34 17.61 -11.15
N ILE A 269 2.33 17.87 -9.85
CA ILE A 269 2.18 16.86 -8.80
C ILE A 269 0.68 16.60 -8.59
N ASP A 270 -0.09 17.66 -8.35
CA ASP A 270 -1.50 17.61 -7.98
C ASP A 270 -2.38 17.00 -9.10
N ASN A 271 -2.04 17.21 -10.38
CA ASN A 271 -2.76 16.59 -11.51
C ASN A 271 -2.41 15.12 -11.76
N ASN A 272 -1.47 14.54 -11.01
CA ASN A 272 -1.07 13.15 -11.15
C ASN A 272 -1.28 12.35 -9.84
N PRO A 273 -2.50 12.34 -9.26
CA PRO A 273 -2.78 11.75 -7.94
C PRO A 273 -2.68 10.21 -7.92
N ASN A 274 -2.56 9.57 -9.09
CA ASN A 274 -2.29 8.14 -9.23
C ASN A 274 -0.79 7.82 -9.22
N ARG A 275 0.04 8.80 -9.57
CA ARG A 275 1.49 8.70 -9.53
C ARG A 275 2.04 9.17 -8.19
N PHE A 276 1.72 10.40 -7.81
CA PHE A 276 2.18 10.98 -6.56
C PHE A 276 1.11 10.80 -5.49
N ILE A 277 1.26 9.75 -4.70
CA ILE A 277 0.38 9.50 -3.55
C ILE A 277 0.93 10.29 -2.38
N ARG A 278 0.18 11.29 -1.92
CA ARG A 278 0.57 12.12 -0.78
C ARG A 278 0.56 11.30 0.51
N LEU A 279 1.69 11.31 1.21
CA LEU A 279 1.92 10.67 2.51
C LEU A 279 1.65 11.64 3.66
N ILE A 280 2.17 12.88 3.53
CA ILE A 280 2.08 13.99 4.50
C ILE A 280 1.91 15.31 3.73
#